data_AF-H5U1Z4-F1
#
_entry.id   AF-H5U1Z4-F1
#
_cell.length_a   1.000
_cell.length_b   1.000
_cell.length_c   1.000
_cell.angle_alpha   90.00
_cell.angle_beta   90.00
_cell.angle_gamma   90.00
#
_symmetry.space_group_name_H-M   'P 1'
#
loop_
_entity.id
_entity.type
_entity.pdbx_description
1 polymer ?
#
loop_
_entity_poly.entity_id
_entity_poly.type
_entity_poly.pdbx_seq_one_letter_code
_entity_poly.pdbx_strand_id
1 'polypeptide(L)'
;MPGDDSSFPISQPLGGPGQVVPPETDEPDVLYHYTDAGGLVGILSPSSWPVSSENEKDVYRSAAKMWASDVRYMNDQHELRFGAQRFCEVLRATASDGDALSETFQQLAQAFEGNPVDWGYRCFSVSLSEKPDSLSQWRAYSGGTGGFALGFTWDSLAG
;
A
#
# COMPACT_ATOMS: atom_id res chain seq x y z
N MET A 1 -13.49 -33.05 24.94
CA MET A 1 -12.19 -32.83 25.61
C MET A 1 -11.66 -34.19 26.02
N PRO A 2 -10.37 -34.50 25.83
CA PRO A 2 -9.20 -33.60 25.70
C PRO A 2 -8.93 -33.27 24.21
N GLY A 3 -8.38 -32.13 23.80
CA GLY A 3 -7.45 -31.24 24.47
C GLY A 3 -6.04 -31.63 24.04
N ASP A 4 -5.52 -31.02 22.97
CA ASP A 4 -4.08 -31.01 22.74
C ASP A 4 -3.63 -29.71 22.07
N ASP A 5 -2.68 -29.09 22.74
CA ASP A 5 -2.02 -27.82 22.48
C ASP A 5 -1.02 -28.00 21.34
N SER A 6 -1.28 -27.43 20.16
CA SER A 6 -0.18 -27.15 19.22
C SER A 6 0.48 -25.84 19.62
N SER A 7 1.26 -25.96 20.68
CA SER A 7 2.29 -25.03 21.11
C SER A 7 3.22 -24.69 19.95
N PHE A 8 3.35 -23.40 19.64
CA PHE A 8 4.36 -22.91 18.71
C PHE A 8 5.75 -23.20 19.29
N PRO A 9 6.66 -23.87 18.56
CA PRO A 9 8.03 -23.99 19.03
C PRO A 9 8.75 -22.65 18.87
N ILE A 10 9.06 -22.02 20.01
CA ILE A 10 10.09 -20.99 20.13
C ILE A 10 11.41 -21.66 19.71
N SER A 11 11.86 -21.41 18.49
CA SER A 11 13.21 -21.76 18.06
C SER A 11 14.00 -20.46 17.92
N GLN A 12 14.87 -20.22 18.90
CA GLN A 12 15.88 -19.16 18.85
C GLN A 12 16.87 -19.39 17.69
N PRO A 13 17.49 -18.33 17.15
CA PRO A 13 18.41 -18.45 16.04
C PRO A 13 19.79 -18.93 16.50
N LEU A 14 20.34 -19.94 15.83
CA LEU A 14 21.77 -20.24 15.85
C LEU A 14 22.46 -19.44 14.73
N GLY A 15 22.64 -18.13 14.96
CA GLY A 15 23.51 -17.27 14.15
C GLY A 15 24.79 -16.96 14.93
N GLY A 16 25.95 -17.28 14.38
CA GLY A 16 27.25 -16.99 14.98
C GLY A 16 27.54 -15.48 15.10
N PRO A 17 28.58 -15.08 15.85
CA PRO A 17 28.86 -13.68 16.12
C PRO A 17 29.41 -13.01 14.84
N GLY A 18 28.65 -12.08 14.27
CA GLY A 18 29.20 -11.10 13.32
C GLY A 18 28.52 -10.96 11.95
N GLN A 19 27.41 -11.64 11.68
CA GLN A 19 26.55 -11.30 10.53
C GLN A 19 25.20 -10.81 11.02
N VAL A 20 24.99 -9.50 10.95
CA VAL A 20 23.64 -8.92 10.90
C VAL A 20 23.10 -9.32 9.53
N VAL A 21 22.41 -10.46 9.46
CA VAL A 21 21.54 -10.76 8.33
C VAL A 21 20.44 -9.70 8.40
N PRO A 22 20.26 -8.84 7.38
CA PRO A 22 19.08 -7.96 7.32
C PRO A 22 17.85 -8.85 7.50
N PRO A 23 16.84 -8.48 8.30
CA PRO A 23 15.65 -9.29 8.40
C PRO A 23 15.14 -9.57 6.98
N GLU A 24 14.97 -10.84 6.62
CA GLU A 24 14.21 -11.19 5.42
C GLU A 24 12.87 -10.49 5.59
N THR A 25 12.64 -9.46 4.78
CA THR A 25 11.39 -8.74 4.80
C THR A 25 10.35 -9.69 4.24
N ASP A 26 9.42 -10.17 5.07
CA ASP A 26 8.24 -10.95 4.66
C ASP A 26 7.23 -10.07 3.89
N GLU A 27 7.75 -9.09 3.14
CA GLU A 27 6.96 -8.17 2.33
C GLU A 27 6.71 -8.83 0.97
N PRO A 28 5.46 -8.85 0.48
CA PRO A 28 5.15 -9.50 -0.77
C PRO A 28 5.79 -8.75 -1.95
N ASP A 29 6.32 -9.50 -2.92
CA ASP A 29 6.88 -8.92 -4.16
C ASP A 29 5.83 -8.15 -4.99
N VAL A 30 4.55 -8.51 -4.82
CA VAL A 30 3.44 -7.98 -5.60
C VAL A 30 2.26 -7.66 -4.69
N LEU A 31 1.70 -6.47 -4.86
CA LEU A 31 0.48 -6.02 -4.22
C LEU A 31 -0.66 -5.91 -5.23
N TYR A 32 -1.87 -6.28 -4.83
CA TYR A 32 -3.01 -6.45 -5.72
C TYR A 32 -4.10 -5.41 -5.47
N HIS A 33 -4.53 -4.72 -6.52
CA HIS A 33 -5.73 -3.90 -6.52
C HIS A 33 -6.92 -4.67 -7.08
N TYR A 34 -7.98 -4.80 -6.29
CA TYR A 34 -9.20 -5.47 -6.71
C TYR A 34 -10.17 -4.46 -7.33
N THR A 35 -10.77 -4.85 -8.45
CA THR A 35 -11.68 -3.98 -9.20
C THR A 35 -12.67 -4.78 -10.05
N ASP A 36 -13.64 -4.10 -10.66
CA ASP A 36 -14.58 -4.66 -11.62
C ASP A 36 -14.13 -4.42 -13.08
N ALA A 37 -14.92 -4.88 -14.05
CA ALA A 37 -14.59 -4.69 -15.47
C ALA A 37 -14.52 -3.21 -15.89
N GLY A 38 -15.37 -2.35 -15.33
CA GLY A 38 -15.37 -0.92 -15.62
C GLY A 38 -14.14 -0.23 -15.04
N GLY A 39 -13.78 -0.57 -13.81
CA GLY A 39 -12.58 -0.11 -13.14
C GLY A 39 -11.31 -0.57 -13.86
N LEU A 40 -11.24 -1.83 -14.31
CA LEU A 40 -10.14 -2.33 -15.13
C LEU A 40 -9.96 -1.48 -16.40
N VAL A 41 -11.05 -1.26 -17.15
CA VAL A 41 -11.00 -0.43 -18.36
C VAL A 41 -10.55 0.99 -18.01
N GLY A 42 -11.03 1.58 -16.91
CA GLY A 42 -10.60 2.90 -16.46
C GLY A 42 -9.13 2.98 -16.05
N ILE A 43 -8.60 1.92 -15.43
CA ILE A 43 -7.20 1.83 -14.98
C ILE A 43 -6.24 1.63 -16.14
N LEU A 44 -6.67 0.91 -17.17
CA LEU A 44 -5.84 0.59 -18.31
C LEU A 44 -5.98 1.62 -19.44
N SER A 45 -7.14 2.25 -19.64
CA SER A 45 -7.41 3.07 -20.84
C SER A 45 -6.56 4.35 -20.92
N PRO A 46 -5.57 4.41 -21.83
CA PRO A 46 -4.58 5.46 -21.86
C PRO A 46 -4.98 6.69 -22.66
N SER A 47 -6.08 6.64 -23.43
CA SER A 47 -6.55 7.73 -24.30
C SER A 47 -6.87 9.04 -23.55
N SER A 48 -6.88 9.01 -22.22
CA SER A 48 -7.07 10.19 -21.36
C SER A 48 -5.80 10.63 -20.61
N TRP A 49 -4.64 10.03 -20.88
CA TRP A 49 -3.41 10.24 -20.10
C TRP A 49 -2.37 11.08 -20.85
N PRO A 50 -1.60 11.93 -20.16
CA PRO A 50 -0.44 12.61 -20.73
C PRO A 50 0.80 11.68 -20.78
N VAL A 51 0.63 10.42 -21.19
CA VAL A 51 1.72 9.43 -21.28
C VAL A 51 1.85 8.98 -22.73
N SER A 52 2.95 9.34 -23.37
CA SER A 52 3.29 8.88 -24.72
C SER A 52 4.13 7.60 -24.65
N SER A 53 3.72 6.57 -25.39
CA SER A 53 4.56 5.41 -25.68
C SER A 53 4.93 5.44 -27.16
N GLU A 54 6.12 4.94 -27.50
CA GLU A 54 6.53 4.74 -28.90
C GLU A 54 5.58 3.80 -29.66
N ASN A 55 4.91 2.90 -28.92
CA ASN A 55 3.91 1.98 -29.44
C ASN A 55 2.64 2.04 -28.58
N GLU A 56 1.50 2.40 -29.20
CA GLU A 56 0.19 2.48 -28.52
C GLU A 56 -0.21 1.17 -27.82
N LYS A 57 0.26 0.02 -28.33
CA LYS A 57 -0.02 -1.29 -27.71
C LYS A 57 0.77 -1.54 -26.42
N ASP A 58 1.85 -0.81 -26.19
CA ASP A 58 2.72 -0.96 -25.02
C ASP A 58 2.41 0.04 -23.90
N VAL A 59 1.47 0.98 -24.10
CA VAL A 59 1.15 2.00 -23.09
C VAL A 59 0.72 1.36 -21.76
N TYR A 60 -0.02 0.25 -21.82
CA TYR A 60 -0.47 -0.52 -20.66
C TYR A 60 0.66 -1.18 -19.86
N ARG A 61 1.88 -1.29 -20.44
CA ARG A 61 3.08 -1.77 -19.75
C ARG A 61 3.84 -0.64 -19.08
N SER A 62 3.60 0.61 -19.49
CA SER A 62 4.31 1.79 -18.99
C SER A 62 3.59 2.53 -17.86
N ALA A 63 2.26 2.42 -17.77
CA ALA A 63 1.51 3.16 -16.76
C ALA A 63 0.14 2.51 -16.43
N ALA A 64 -0.36 2.83 -15.25
CA ALA A 64 -1.70 2.51 -14.76
C ALA A 64 -2.31 3.75 -14.09
N LYS A 65 -3.61 4.02 -14.28
CA LYS A 65 -4.31 5.14 -13.61
C LYS A 65 -5.18 4.62 -12.48
N MET A 66 -4.79 4.95 -11.26
CA MET A 66 -5.56 4.56 -10.08
C MET A 66 -6.55 5.64 -9.69
N TRP A 67 -7.79 5.23 -9.37
CA TRP A 67 -8.79 6.11 -8.78
C TRP A 67 -8.59 6.16 -7.27
N ALA A 68 -7.96 7.24 -6.82
CA ALA A 68 -7.71 7.44 -5.40
C ALA A 68 -8.90 8.15 -4.73
N SER A 69 -9.28 7.66 -3.56
CA SER A 69 -10.38 8.21 -2.77
C SER A 69 -9.86 9.25 -1.79
N ASP A 70 -10.52 10.42 -1.74
CA ASP A 70 -10.21 11.45 -0.76
C ASP A 70 -10.57 10.92 0.63
N VAL A 71 -9.55 10.79 1.46
CA VAL A 71 -9.63 10.00 2.71
C VAL A 71 -10.68 10.52 3.69
N ARG A 72 -11.04 11.82 3.58
CA ARG A 72 -12.02 12.48 4.45
C ARG A 72 -13.45 11.96 4.24
N TYR A 73 -13.70 11.27 3.13
CA TYR A 73 -14.99 10.68 2.80
C TYR A 73 -15.03 9.15 2.98
N MET A 74 -13.99 8.55 3.54
CA MET A 74 -14.00 7.13 3.86
C MET A 74 -14.97 6.84 5.01
N ASN A 75 -15.63 5.68 4.95
CA ASN A 75 -16.70 5.30 5.88
C ASN A 75 -16.20 5.05 7.31
N ASP A 76 -14.91 4.78 7.51
CA ASP A 76 -14.31 4.56 8.83
C ASP A 76 -13.26 5.64 9.15
N GLN A 77 -13.63 6.57 10.02
CA GLN A 77 -12.71 7.62 10.50
C GLN A 77 -11.62 7.09 11.43
N HIS A 78 -11.78 5.90 12.03
CA HIS A 78 -10.74 5.29 12.86
C HIS A 78 -9.60 4.78 12.00
N GLU A 79 -9.91 4.15 10.86
CA GLU A 79 -8.90 3.71 9.88
C GLU A 79 -8.06 4.90 9.40
N LEU A 80 -8.70 6.02 9.11
CA LEU A 80 -8.02 7.25 8.71
C LEU A 80 -7.07 7.77 9.80
N ARG A 81 -7.52 7.87 11.06
CA ARG A 81 -6.67 8.33 12.17
C ARG A 81 -5.50 7.38 12.42
N PHE A 82 -5.76 6.08 12.36
CA PHE A 82 -4.72 5.07 12.51
C PHE A 82 -3.67 5.17 11.42
N GLY A 83 -4.08 5.29 10.15
CA GLY A 83 -3.18 5.48 9.01
C GLY A 83 -2.32 6.74 9.16
N ALA A 84 -2.91 7.85 9.59
CA ALA A 84 -2.18 9.09 9.84
C ALA A 84 -1.15 8.99 10.97
N GLN A 85 -1.49 8.31 12.06
CA GLN A 85 -0.56 8.04 13.15
C GLN A 85 0.63 7.21 12.65
N ARG A 86 0.37 6.10 11.95
CA ARG A 86 1.43 5.26 11.37
C ARG A 86 2.30 6.03 10.38
N PHE A 87 1.71 6.88 9.54
CA PHE A 87 2.44 7.72 8.61
C PHE A 87 3.42 8.67 9.34
N CYS A 88 2.95 9.35 10.38
CA CYS A 88 3.81 10.23 11.19
C CYS A 88 4.90 9.48 11.95
N GLU A 89 4.60 8.27 12.45
CA GLU A 89 5.58 7.40 13.11
C GLU A 89 6.73 7.02 12.16
N VAL A 90 6.41 6.59 10.94
CA VAL A 90 7.42 6.25 9.92
C VAL A 90 8.26 7.47 9.57
N LEU A 91 7.65 8.63 9.30
CA LEU A 91 8.39 9.86 9.00
C LEU A 91 9.37 10.25 10.11
N ARG A 92 8.95 10.14 11.38
CA ARG A 92 9.82 10.45 12.54
C ARG A 92 10.94 9.44 12.72
N ALA A 93 10.67 8.15 12.48
CA ALA A 93 11.68 7.11 12.53
C ALA A 93 12.75 7.37 11.45
N THR A 94 12.34 7.56 10.20
CA THR A 94 13.25 7.86 9.07
C THR A 94 14.03 9.14 9.31
N ALA A 95 13.42 10.16 9.90
CA ALA A 95 14.14 11.38 10.27
C ALA A 95 15.25 11.14 11.32
N SER A 96 15.03 10.20 12.24
CA SER A 96 15.97 9.93 13.33
C SER A 96 17.22 9.17 12.86
N ASP A 97 17.17 8.56 11.68
CA ASP A 97 18.28 7.81 11.08
C ASP A 97 19.38 8.73 10.49
N GLY A 98 19.19 10.06 10.53
CA GLY A 98 20.23 11.05 10.24
C GLY A 98 20.50 11.31 8.76
N ASP A 99 19.56 10.96 7.88
CA ASP A 99 19.65 11.21 6.44
C ASP A 99 19.59 12.71 6.11
N ALA A 100 20.07 13.10 4.92
CA ALA A 100 20.05 14.48 4.42
C ALA A 100 18.64 15.10 4.39
N LEU A 101 17.60 14.25 4.34
CA LEU A 101 16.19 14.62 4.36
C LEU A 101 15.55 14.62 5.76
N SER A 102 16.32 14.39 6.81
CA SER A 102 15.82 14.28 8.19
C SER A 102 14.95 15.47 8.60
N GLU A 103 15.40 16.70 8.34
CA GLU A 103 14.63 17.91 8.64
C GLU A 103 13.32 17.98 7.83
N THR A 104 13.36 17.58 6.55
CA THR A 104 12.17 17.51 5.70
C THR A 104 11.15 16.50 6.25
N PHE A 105 11.59 15.31 6.66
CA PHE A 105 10.71 14.30 7.24
C PHE A 105 10.11 14.74 8.58
N GLN A 106 10.86 15.47 9.42
CA GLN A 106 10.32 16.06 10.65
C GLN A 106 9.24 17.10 10.36
N GLN A 107 9.50 18.00 9.40
CA GLN A 107 8.53 19.03 8.99
C GLN A 107 7.26 18.40 8.42
N LEU A 108 7.39 17.34 7.61
CA LEU A 108 6.25 16.58 7.12
C LEU A 108 5.47 15.93 8.27
N ALA A 109 6.15 15.25 9.20
CA ALA A 109 5.48 14.63 10.34
C ALA A 109 4.71 15.65 11.20
N GLN A 110 5.24 16.88 11.33
CA GLN A 110 4.56 17.96 12.00
C GLN A 110 3.35 18.47 11.21
N ALA A 111 3.46 18.60 9.89
CA ALA A 111 2.37 19.06 9.01
C ALA A 111 1.18 18.09 8.97
N PHE A 112 1.44 16.80 9.18
CA PHE A 112 0.43 15.74 9.21
C PHE A 112 0.00 15.33 10.65
N GLU A 113 0.47 16.04 11.67
CA GLU A 113 0.07 15.76 13.05
C GLU A 113 -1.42 16.11 13.30
N GLY A 114 -2.08 15.37 14.19
CA GLY A 114 -3.47 15.61 14.55
C GLY A 114 -4.49 14.83 13.72
N ASN A 115 -5.68 15.41 13.54
CA ASN A 115 -6.81 14.74 12.91
C ASN A 115 -6.80 14.94 11.39
N PRO A 116 -6.82 13.88 10.56
CA PRO A 116 -6.67 14.00 9.11
C PRO A 116 -7.74 14.80 8.39
N VAL A 117 -8.91 14.95 9.01
CA VAL A 117 -9.99 15.77 8.47
C VAL A 117 -9.67 17.26 8.53
N ASP A 118 -8.83 17.67 9.48
CA ASP A 118 -8.47 19.06 9.75
C ASP A 118 -7.19 19.48 9.01
N TRP A 119 -6.55 18.58 8.26
CA TRP A 119 -5.38 18.90 7.47
C TRP A 119 -5.70 19.96 6.41
N GLY A 120 -4.78 20.92 6.24
CA GLY A 120 -4.84 21.92 5.17
C GLY A 120 -4.60 21.33 3.77
N TYR A 121 -4.42 20.01 3.66
CA TYR A 121 -4.09 19.29 2.45
C TYR A 121 -5.14 18.23 2.14
N ARG A 122 -5.30 17.93 0.84
CA ARG A 122 -6.13 16.80 0.41
C ARG A 122 -5.27 15.56 0.32
N CYS A 123 -5.63 14.54 1.08
CA CYS A 123 -5.00 13.23 1.00
C CYS A 123 -5.91 12.27 0.25
N PHE A 124 -5.30 11.50 -0.64
CA PHE A 124 -6.00 10.49 -1.41
C PHE A 124 -5.34 9.14 -1.16
N SER A 125 -6.17 8.10 -1.06
CA SER A 125 -5.70 6.74 -0.83
C SER A 125 -6.18 5.80 -1.92
N VAL A 126 -5.38 4.77 -2.17
CA VAL A 126 -5.73 3.60 -2.97
C VAL A 126 -5.48 2.37 -2.11
N SER A 127 -6.31 1.34 -2.27
CA SER A 127 -6.17 0.11 -1.49
C SER A 127 -5.48 -0.97 -2.31
N LEU A 128 -4.50 -1.61 -1.70
CA LEU A 128 -3.74 -2.73 -2.25
C LEU A 128 -3.73 -3.88 -1.23
N SER A 129 -3.71 -5.11 -1.71
CA SER A 129 -3.71 -6.31 -0.87
C SER A 129 -2.55 -7.23 -1.22
N GLU A 130 -1.92 -7.81 -0.21
CA GLU A 130 -0.88 -8.84 -0.38
C GLU A 130 -1.45 -10.14 -1.00
N LYS A 131 -2.76 -10.36 -0.86
CA LYS A 131 -3.40 -11.60 -1.31
C LYS A 131 -3.90 -11.45 -2.75
N PRO A 132 -3.44 -12.28 -3.70
CA PRO A 132 -3.95 -12.27 -5.08
C PRO A 132 -5.37 -12.80 -5.22
N ASP A 133 -5.81 -13.64 -4.28
CA ASP A 133 -7.14 -14.24 -4.28
C ASP A 133 -7.76 -14.18 -2.88
N SER A 134 -8.77 -13.32 -2.71
CA SER A 134 -9.45 -13.12 -1.45
C SER A 134 -10.96 -12.94 -1.66
N LEU A 135 -11.74 -13.87 -1.10
CA LEU A 135 -13.20 -13.85 -1.20
C LEU A 135 -13.83 -12.57 -0.65
N SER A 136 -13.28 -12.01 0.43
CA SER A 136 -13.77 -10.74 0.97
C SER A 136 -13.55 -9.59 0.00
N GLN A 137 -12.39 -9.56 -0.66
CA GLN A 137 -12.05 -8.54 -1.67
C GLN A 137 -12.93 -8.68 -2.91
N TRP A 138 -13.12 -9.89 -3.43
CA TRP A 138 -14.02 -10.14 -4.56
C TRP A 138 -15.46 -9.69 -4.30
N ARG A 139 -15.96 -9.90 -3.08
CA ARG A 139 -17.31 -9.44 -2.70
C ARG A 139 -17.37 -7.92 -2.60
N ALA A 140 -16.35 -7.30 -2.01
CA ALA A 140 -16.33 -5.85 -1.77
C ALA A 140 -16.16 -5.04 -3.07
N TYR A 141 -15.25 -5.45 -3.95
CA TYR A 141 -14.81 -4.62 -5.08
C TYR A 141 -15.34 -5.06 -6.45
N SER A 142 -15.90 -6.26 -6.57
CA SER A 142 -16.45 -6.75 -7.84
C SER A 142 -17.84 -7.36 -7.73
N GLY A 143 -18.55 -7.13 -6.61
CA GLY A 143 -19.89 -7.66 -6.39
C GLY A 143 -19.98 -9.19 -6.37
N GLY A 144 -18.85 -9.90 -6.24
CA GLY A 144 -18.79 -11.36 -6.17
C GLY A 144 -18.79 -12.11 -7.52
N THR A 145 -18.87 -11.43 -8.68
CA THR A 145 -18.79 -12.09 -10.00
C THR A 145 -18.08 -11.21 -11.02
N GLY A 146 -17.07 -11.74 -11.72
CA GLY A 146 -16.42 -11.05 -12.85
C GLY A 146 -15.46 -9.93 -12.48
N GLY A 147 -14.78 -10.05 -11.33
CA GLY A 147 -13.75 -9.10 -10.88
C GLY A 147 -12.35 -9.38 -11.43
N PHE A 148 -11.47 -8.40 -11.25
CA PHE A 148 -10.06 -8.47 -11.59
C PHE A 148 -9.19 -8.07 -10.39
N ALA A 149 -8.05 -8.73 -10.25
CA ALA A 149 -6.98 -8.33 -9.34
C ALA A 149 -5.76 -7.93 -10.17
N LEU A 150 -5.35 -6.66 -10.10
CA LEU A 150 -4.19 -6.14 -10.81
C LEU A 150 -2.99 -6.12 -9.87
N GLY A 151 -1.92 -6.84 -10.23
CA GLY A 151 -0.68 -6.88 -9.46
C GLY A 151 0.27 -5.74 -9.82
N PHE A 152 0.86 -5.14 -8.79
CA PHE A 152 1.86 -4.08 -8.86
C PHE A 152 3.10 -4.50 -8.08
N THR A 153 4.28 -4.40 -8.71
CA THR A 153 5.56 -4.54 -8.00
C THR A 153 5.89 -3.26 -7.25
N TRP A 154 6.76 -3.34 -6.25
CA TRP A 154 7.26 -2.15 -5.54
C TRP A 154 7.89 -1.13 -6.49
N ASP A 155 8.69 -1.58 -7.46
CA ASP A 155 9.28 -0.71 -8.48
C ASP A 155 8.21 0.04 -9.30
N SER A 156 7.07 -0.59 -9.58
CA SER A 156 5.98 0.06 -10.31
C SER A 156 5.21 1.10 -9.48
N LEU A 157 5.35 1.05 -8.15
CA LEU A 157 4.71 1.98 -7.21
C LEU A 157 5.65 3.11 -6.76
N ALA A 158 6.96 2.93 -6.86
CA ALA A 158 7.96 3.85 -6.31
C ALA A 158 8.03 5.21 -7.04
N GLY A 159 7.56 5.29 -8.30
CA GLY A 159 7.48 6.54 -9.08
C GLY A 159 8.80 7.03 -9.66
#